data_AF-A0A327NRU0-F1
#
_entry.id   AF-A0A327NRU0-F1
#
_cell.length_a   1.000
_cell.length_b   1.000
_cell.length_c   1.000
_cell.angle_alpha   90.00
_cell.angle_beta   90.00
_cell.angle_gamma   90.00
#
_symmetry.space_group_name_H-M   'P 1'
#
loop_
_entity.id
_entity.type
_entity.pdbx_description
1 polymer ?
#
loop_
_entity_poly.entity_id
_entity_poly.type
_entity_poly.pdbx_seq_one_letter_code
_entity_poly.pdbx_strand_id
1 'polypeptide(L)'
;MNTSSQLRLAFAALLFTTVSFATQAQTKKEQPVAKDGFWVVETAPKSKKSTVRFYTNEQKMIYEETVDRSLNIARRQTKEQLNVALEQALFVWNATHQIPTDRQWVSVRLDRK
;
A
#
# COMPACT_ATOMS: atom_id res chain seq x y z
N MET A 1 23.62 32.88 56.45
CA MET A 1 23.02 33.05 55.10
C MET A 1 22.86 31.67 54.48
N ASN A 2 21.63 31.23 54.30
CA ASN A 2 21.27 29.81 54.16
C ASN A 2 21.31 29.40 52.69
N THR A 3 22.46 28.91 52.23
CA THR A 3 22.72 28.48 50.84
C THR A 3 21.94 27.21 50.44
N SER A 4 21.47 26.44 51.43
CA SER A 4 20.71 25.20 51.23
C SER A 4 19.28 25.42 50.73
N SER A 5 18.65 26.58 51.02
CA SER A 5 17.30 26.90 50.52
C SER A 5 17.29 27.32 49.06
N GLN A 6 18.38 27.93 48.56
CA GLN A 6 18.48 28.33 47.16
C GLN A 6 18.73 27.15 46.22
N LEU A 7 19.41 26.11 46.69
CA LEU A 7 19.60 24.88 45.94
C LEU A 7 18.28 24.11 45.75
N ARG A 8 17.42 24.09 46.78
CA ARG A 8 16.09 23.44 46.72
C ARG A 8 15.12 24.18 45.79
N LEU A 9 15.17 25.51 45.76
CA LEU A 9 14.37 26.30 44.81
C LEU A 9 14.84 26.13 43.36
N ALA A 10 16.15 26.03 43.13
CA ALA A 10 16.69 25.81 41.78
C ALA A 10 16.31 24.43 41.20
N PHE A 11 16.26 23.39 42.04
CA PHE A 11 15.82 22.06 41.63
C PHE A 11 14.32 21.96 41.29
N ALA A 12 13.47 22.74 41.96
CA ALA A 12 12.04 22.78 41.66
C ALA A 12 11.73 23.53 40.34
N ALA A 13 12.55 24.52 39.97
CA ALA A 13 12.37 25.28 38.74
C ALA A 13 12.82 24.54 37.47
N LEU A 14 13.71 23.54 37.59
CA LEU A 14 14.26 22.81 36.43
C LEU A 14 13.35 21.70 35.90
N LEU A 15 12.33 21.27 36.65
CA LEU A 15 11.49 20.12 36.29
C LEU A 15 10.35 20.45 35.30
N PHE A 16 10.15 21.72 34.94
CA PHE A 16 8.96 22.16 34.19
C PHE A 16 9.16 22.37 32.67
N THR A 17 10.33 22.05 32.10
CA THR A 17 10.68 22.53 30.75
C THR A 17 10.54 21.53 29.59
N THR A 18 10.07 20.29 29.78
CA THR A 18 10.02 19.34 28.64
C THR A 18 8.78 18.44 28.61
N VAL A 19 7.62 19.01 28.28
CA VAL A 19 6.53 18.22 27.67
C VAL A 19 6.07 18.90 26.40
N SER A 20 6.91 18.83 25.36
CA SER A 20 6.47 19.10 24.00
C SER A 20 5.69 17.88 23.51
N PHE A 21 4.36 17.92 23.63
CA PHE A 21 3.48 16.98 22.95
C PHE A 21 3.67 17.17 21.44
N ALA A 22 4.33 16.21 20.79
CA ALA A 22 4.33 16.11 19.34
C ALA A 22 2.90 15.73 18.90
N THR A 23 2.10 16.74 18.55
CA THR A 23 0.85 16.54 17.85
C THR A 23 1.18 15.97 16.48
N GLN A 24 1.02 14.65 16.34
CA GLN A 24 1.01 13.98 15.05
C GLN A 24 -0.16 14.56 14.25
N ALA A 25 0.13 15.48 13.33
CA ALA A 25 -0.85 15.98 12.38
C ALA A 25 -1.46 14.77 11.68
N GLN A 26 -2.77 14.56 11.82
CA GLN A 26 -3.48 13.57 11.00
C GLN A 26 -3.26 13.98 9.55
N THR A 27 -2.39 13.24 8.85
CA THR A 27 -2.28 13.31 7.41
C THR A 27 -3.69 13.17 6.86
N LYS A 28 -4.19 14.26 6.28
CA LYS A 28 -5.45 14.30 5.52
C LYS A 28 -5.43 13.04 4.65
N LYS A 29 -6.29 12.07 4.96
CA LYS A 29 -6.48 10.91 4.08
C LYS A 29 -6.89 11.52 2.75
N GLU A 30 -5.97 11.51 1.79
CA GLU A 30 -6.29 11.85 0.42
C GLU A 30 -7.55 11.08 0.08
N GLN A 31 -8.56 11.78 -0.42
CA GLN A 31 -9.74 11.12 -0.92
C GLN A 31 -9.24 10.10 -1.94
N PRO A 32 -9.64 8.82 -1.82
CA PRO A 32 -9.17 7.81 -2.75
C PRO A 32 -9.53 8.31 -4.15
N VAL A 33 -8.51 8.67 -4.93
CA VAL A 33 -8.67 8.94 -6.36
C VAL A 33 -9.45 7.76 -6.91
N ALA A 34 -10.56 8.04 -7.60
CA ALA A 34 -11.35 6.98 -8.21
C ALA A 34 -10.39 6.16 -9.07
N LYS A 35 -10.12 4.93 -8.62
CA LYS A 35 -9.21 4.05 -9.33
C LYS A 35 -9.92 3.63 -10.60
N ASP A 36 -9.30 3.93 -11.74
CA ASP A 36 -9.76 3.35 -12.99
C ASP A 36 -9.56 1.84 -12.92
N GLY A 37 -10.59 1.09 -13.28
CA GLY A 37 -10.56 -0.36 -13.34
C GLY A 37 -10.61 -1.07 -11.98
N PHE A 38 -10.59 -2.40 -12.06
CA PHE A 38 -10.58 -3.29 -10.91
C PHE A 38 -9.82 -4.56 -11.21
N TRP A 39 -9.38 -5.25 -10.15
CA TRP A 39 -8.69 -6.53 -10.24
C TRP A 39 -9.49 -7.63 -9.55
N VAL A 40 -9.38 -8.85 -10.06
CA VAL A 40 -9.97 -10.06 -9.48
C VAL A 40 -8.84 -11.08 -9.30
N VAL A 41 -8.84 -11.76 -8.16
CA VAL A 41 -7.92 -12.86 -7.88
C VAL A 41 -8.72 -14.13 -7.66
N GLU A 42 -8.46 -15.14 -8.47
CA GLU A 42 -9.04 -16.47 -8.35
C GLU A 42 -7.97 -17.44 -7.84
N THR A 43 -8.29 -18.18 -6.79
CA THR A 43 -7.41 -19.22 -6.25
C THR A 43 -8.22 -20.49 -6.09
N ALA A 44 -7.85 -21.55 -6.80
CA ALA A 44 -8.56 -22.81 -6.68
C ALA A 44 -8.28 -23.46 -5.30
N PRO A 45 -9.28 -24.04 -4.61
CA PRO A 45 -9.16 -24.49 -3.21
C PRO A 45 -8.02 -25.48 -2.91
N LYS A 46 -7.58 -26.25 -3.92
CA LYS A 46 -6.48 -27.23 -3.80
C LYS A 46 -5.20 -26.79 -4.53
N SER A 47 -5.24 -25.64 -5.20
CA SER A 47 -4.10 -25.14 -5.96
C SER A 47 -3.28 -24.19 -5.12
N LYS A 48 -1.96 -24.26 -5.27
CA LYS A 48 -1.06 -23.22 -4.79
C LYS A 48 -0.95 -22.07 -5.79
N LYS A 49 -1.67 -22.10 -6.91
CA LYS A 49 -1.63 -21.06 -7.95
C LYS A 49 -2.82 -20.12 -7.81
N SER A 50 -2.57 -18.84 -8.05
CA SER A 50 -3.61 -17.81 -8.14
C SER A 50 -3.58 -17.18 -9.52
N THR A 51 -4.75 -17.02 -10.14
CA THR A 51 -4.91 -16.26 -11.39
C THR A 51 -5.40 -14.87 -11.06
N VAL A 52 -4.69 -13.85 -11.54
CA VAL A 52 -5.03 -12.45 -11.38
C VAL A 52 -5.51 -11.92 -12.71
N ARG A 53 -6.67 -11.26 -12.71
CA ARG A 53 -7.27 -10.62 -13.88
C ARG A 53 -7.48 -9.14 -13.60
N PHE A 54 -7.16 -8.31 -14.59
CA PHE A 54 -7.40 -6.87 -14.55
C PHE A 54 -8.48 -6.48 -15.55
N TYR A 55 -9.37 -5.59 -15.11
CA TYR A 55 -10.52 -5.12 -15.87
C TYR A 55 -10.56 -3.59 -15.89
N THR A 56 -11.07 -3.03 -16.98
CA THR A 56 -11.46 -1.61 -17.03
C THR A 56 -12.80 -1.38 -16.31
N ASN A 57 -13.19 -0.11 -16.13
CA ASN A 57 -14.51 0.27 -15.62
C ASN A 57 -15.67 -0.24 -16.52
N GLU A 58 -15.39 -0.52 -17.79
CA GLU A 58 -16.32 -1.11 -18.76
C GLU A 58 -16.37 -2.64 -18.69
N GLN A 59 -15.79 -3.26 -17.66
CA GLN A 59 -15.71 -4.71 -17.49
C GLN A 59 -14.93 -5.44 -18.60
N LYS A 60 -14.11 -4.72 -19.37
CA LYS A 60 -13.22 -5.33 -20.37
C LYS A 60 -11.96 -5.85 -19.69
N MET A 61 -11.63 -7.13 -19.91
CA MET A 61 -10.39 -7.71 -19.42
C MET A 61 -9.20 -7.20 -20.24
N ILE A 62 -8.19 -6.66 -19.56
CA ILE A 62 -7.01 -6.06 -20.20
C ILE A 62 -5.73 -6.85 -19.93
N TYR A 63 -5.76 -7.75 -18.95
CA TYR A 63 -4.61 -8.54 -18.54
C TYR A 63 -5.04 -9.75 -17.71
N GLU A 64 -4.33 -10.87 -17.87
CA GLU A 64 -4.46 -12.08 -17.07
C GLU A 64 -3.07 -12.67 -16.81
N GLU A 65 -2.79 -13.05 -15.57
CA GLU A 65 -1.56 -13.74 -15.20
C GLU A 65 -1.82 -14.79 -14.13
N THR A 66 -1.29 -15.99 -14.33
CA THR A 66 -1.25 -17.03 -13.29
C THR A 66 0.08 -17.01 -12.57
N VAL A 67 0.03 -16.86 -11.24
CA VAL A 67 1.20 -16.87 -10.37
C VAL A 67 1.24 -18.21 -9.63
N ASP A 68 2.42 -18.83 -9.54
CA ASP A 68 2.65 -20.13 -8.88
C ASP A 68 2.67 -20.05 -7.33
N ARG A 69 1.89 -19.14 -6.76
CA ARG A 69 1.70 -18.98 -5.30
C ARG A 69 0.31 -18.47 -4.99
N SER A 70 -0.18 -18.78 -3.79
CA SER A 70 -1.46 -18.23 -3.33
C SER A 70 -1.27 -16.78 -2.91
N LEU A 71 -2.17 -15.92 -3.38
CA LEU A 71 -2.16 -14.51 -3.02
C LEU A 71 -3.10 -14.27 -1.85
N ASN A 72 -2.55 -13.73 -0.76
CA ASN A 72 -3.35 -13.32 0.38
C ASN A 72 -3.85 -11.89 0.17
N ILE A 73 -5.04 -11.76 -0.44
CA ILE A 73 -5.68 -10.47 -0.71
C ILE A 73 -6.08 -9.70 0.56
N ALA A 74 -6.06 -10.31 1.76
CA ALA A 74 -6.29 -9.59 3.01
C ALA A 74 -5.08 -8.73 3.42
N ARG A 75 -3.87 -9.03 2.92
CA ARG A 75 -2.66 -8.26 3.23
C ARG A 75 -2.66 -6.92 2.48
N ARG A 76 -2.44 -5.82 3.22
CA ARG A 76 -2.33 -4.47 2.64
C ARG A 76 -1.31 -4.40 1.51
N GLN A 77 -0.11 -4.94 1.74
CA GLN A 77 0.97 -4.95 0.76
C GLN A 77 0.56 -5.66 -0.55
N THR A 78 -0.18 -6.77 -0.48
CA THR A 78 -0.67 -7.48 -1.67
C THR A 78 -1.64 -6.61 -2.45
N LYS A 79 -2.59 -5.94 -1.77
CA LYS A 79 -3.50 -5.00 -2.43
C LYS A 79 -2.76 -3.84 -3.10
N GLU A 80 -1.74 -3.30 -2.44
CA GLU A 80 -0.91 -2.21 -2.99
C GLU A 80 -0.16 -2.64 -4.24
N GLN A 81 0.51 -3.79 -4.22
CA GLN A 81 1.20 -4.31 -5.41
C GLN A 81 0.23 -4.58 -6.56
N LEU A 82 -0.97 -5.10 -6.28
CA LEU A 82 -2.02 -5.31 -7.29
C LEU A 82 -2.53 -4.00 -7.88
N ASN A 83 -2.70 -2.95 -7.05
CA ASN A 83 -3.11 -1.63 -7.55
C ASN A 83 -2.05 -1.02 -8.47
N VAL A 84 -0.76 -1.11 -8.08
CA VAL A 84 0.33 -0.62 -8.92
C VAL A 84 0.40 -1.40 -10.24
N ALA A 85 0.22 -2.71 -10.20
CA ALA A 85 0.17 -3.53 -11.42
C ALA A 85 -1.03 -3.18 -12.31
N LEU A 86 -2.20 -2.92 -11.73
CA LEU A 86 -3.39 -2.47 -12.44
C LEU A 86 -3.17 -1.11 -13.12
N GLU A 87 -2.57 -0.13 -12.42
CA GLU A 87 -2.24 1.19 -12.98
C GLU A 87 -1.30 1.07 -14.19
N GLN A 88 -0.29 0.19 -14.10
CA GLN A 88 0.61 -0.10 -15.23
C GLN A 88 -0.13 -0.75 -16.41
N ALA A 89 -1.05 -1.67 -16.10
CA ALA A 89 -1.86 -2.33 -17.12
C ALA A 89 -2.77 -1.35 -17.85
N LEU A 90 -3.44 -0.48 -17.12
CA LEU A 90 -4.30 0.56 -17.68
C LEU A 90 -3.52 1.58 -18.49
N PHE A 91 -2.32 1.98 -18.04
CA PHE A 91 -1.47 2.88 -18.79
C PHE A 91 -1.12 2.31 -20.18
N VAL A 92 -0.70 1.04 -20.24
CA VAL A 92 -0.38 0.37 -21.51
C VAL A 92 -1.63 0.15 -22.35
N TRP A 93 -2.73 -0.27 -21.73
CA TRP A 93 -4.01 -0.44 -22.42
C TRP A 93 -4.50 0.86 -23.05
N ASN A 94 -4.47 1.98 -22.33
CA ASN A 94 -4.90 3.28 -22.86
C ASN A 94 -4.00 3.74 -24.01
N ALA A 95 -2.71 3.40 -23.98
CA ALA A 95 -1.77 3.76 -25.04
C ALA A 95 -1.90 2.88 -26.30
N THR A 96 -2.21 1.59 -26.14
CA THR A 96 -2.12 0.60 -27.23
C THR A 96 -3.45 -0.03 -27.64
N HIS A 97 -4.46 -0.01 -26.78
CA HIS A 97 -5.73 -0.74 -26.89
C HIS A 97 -5.55 -2.24 -27.23
N GLN A 98 -4.38 -2.80 -26.90
CA GLN A 98 -4.04 -4.19 -27.12
C GLN A 98 -3.79 -4.88 -25.79
N ILE A 99 -4.18 -6.16 -25.70
CA ILE A 99 -3.98 -6.99 -24.51
C ILE A 99 -2.50 -7.43 -24.49
N PRO A 100 -1.67 -6.97 -23.54
CA PRO A 100 -0.27 -7.37 -23.49
C PRO A 100 -0.20 -8.80 -22.95
N THR A 101 0.04 -9.78 -23.82
CA THR A 101 0.04 -11.21 -23.46
C THR A 101 1.35 -11.67 -22.80
N ASP A 102 2.46 -10.93 -22.98
CA ASP A 102 3.81 -11.35 -22.56
C ASP A 102 4.44 -10.43 -21.52
N ARG A 103 3.61 -9.77 -20.70
CA ARG A 103 4.12 -8.98 -19.56
C ARG A 103 3.86 -9.76 -18.29
N GLN A 104 4.81 -9.73 -17.36
CA GLN A 104 4.76 -10.40 -16.06
C GLN A 104 4.67 -9.34 -14.94
N TRP A 105 3.59 -8.59 -14.90
CA TRP A 105 3.45 -7.46 -13.97
C TRP A 105 3.21 -7.88 -12.52
N VAL A 106 2.63 -9.06 -12.30
CA VAL A 106 2.23 -9.52 -10.98
C VAL A 106 3.33 -10.37 -10.36
N SER A 107 3.89 -11.36 -11.07
CA SER A 107 4.98 -12.21 -10.56
C SER A 107 6.23 -11.42 -10.19
N VAL A 108 6.72 -10.53 -11.07
CA VAL A 108 7.93 -9.73 -10.83
C VAL A 108 7.86 -8.90 -9.55
N ARG A 109 6.67 -8.39 -9.19
CA ARG A 109 6.49 -7.56 -7.99
C ARG A 109 6.30 -8.36 -6.71
N LEU A 110 5.75 -9.56 -6.80
CA LEU A 110 5.46 -10.38 -5.64
C LEU A 110 6.65 -11.23 -5.17
N ASP A 111 7.66 -11.40 -6.01
CA ASP A 111 8.85 -12.20 -5.72
C ASP A 111 9.99 -11.43 -5.03
N ARG A 112 9.93 -10.09 -4.96
CA ARG A 112 10.88 -9.32 -4.15
C ARG A 112 10.57 -9.50 -2.66
N LYS A 113 11.29 -10.43 -2.03
CA LYS A 113 11.32 -10.68 -0.59
C LYS A 113 12.51 -10.01 0.07
#